data_AF-A0AAW7DTP6-F1
#
_entry.id   AF-A0AAW7DTP6-F1
#
_cell.length_a   1.000
_cell.length_b   1.000
_cell.length_c   1.000
_cell.angle_alpha   90.00
_cell.angle_beta   90.00
_cell.angle_gamma   90.00
#
_symmetry.space_group_name_H-M   'P 1'
#
loop_
_entity.id
_entity.type
_entity.pdbx_description
1 polymer ?
#
loop_
_entity_poly.entity_id
_entity_poly.type
_entity_poly.pdbx_seq_one_letter_code
_entity_poly.pdbx_strand_id
1 'polypeptide(L)'
;METFDVDIAWISLLDRANDIWSVETRDKRFYQESCNLRGLQHTDGYIALIEIHSNQLARVLDTEMLQLPQDVVRTHFAWRQPDQLDAQGALWYYAETIENTVLKEFITNILSDAKIMHPFYIARASQDYHHNEKGGLFKHSVQVALTAIHLACNHELEEDEVECAFVCGLLHDIGKIMMFYNTDKNQQKGVNGQHEAFSFMVLAEHLERLKAQDKTLFEAVSATLSANVNGKKHCEYVIETIVRAADLVSAEAYQSRAAFKGKPASLLRASFHSGKHYKRLKQM
;
A
#
# COMPACT_ATOMS: atom_id res chain seq x y z
N MET A 1 -18.50 0.39 31.38
CA MET A 1 -18.68 -0.12 30.01
C MET A 1 -17.33 -0.70 29.64
N GLU A 2 -17.23 -2.03 29.54
CA GLU A 2 -15.97 -2.67 29.16
C GLU A 2 -15.58 -2.18 27.76
N THR A 3 -14.34 -1.70 27.62
CA THR A 3 -13.80 -1.21 26.35
C THR A 3 -13.14 -2.36 25.63
N PHE A 4 -13.68 -2.70 24.47
CA PHE A 4 -13.13 -3.68 23.55
C PHE A 4 -12.48 -2.95 22.38
N ASP A 5 -11.25 -3.35 22.05
CA ASP A 5 -10.53 -2.81 20.89
C ASP A 5 -10.62 -3.80 19.72
N VAL A 6 -10.93 -3.32 18.52
CA VAL A 6 -10.93 -4.14 17.30
C VAL A 6 -9.60 -3.93 16.57
N ASP A 7 -8.94 -5.02 16.17
CA ASP A 7 -7.66 -4.99 15.44
C ASP A 7 -7.56 -6.13 14.42
N ILE A 8 -6.63 -6.01 13.48
CA ILE A 8 -6.26 -7.08 12.55
C ILE A 8 -5.10 -7.88 13.14
N ALA A 9 -5.20 -9.21 13.10
CA ALA A 9 -4.18 -10.10 13.64
C ALA A 9 -3.76 -11.21 12.69
N TRP A 10 -2.47 -11.51 12.68
CA TRP A 10 -1.93 -12.77 12.20
C TRP A 10 -2.01 -13.81 13.32
N ILE A 11 -2.74 -14.89 13.07
CA ILE A 11 -2.94 -16.00 14.01
C ILE A 11 -2.24 -17.24 13.46
N SER A 12 -1.33 -17.84 14.23
CA SER A 12 -0.60 -19.04 13.78
C SER A 12 -0.29 -20.01 14.92
N LEU A 13 -0.30 -21.31 14.61
CA LEU A 13 0.06 -22.35 15.56
C LEU A 13 1.55 -22.24 15.94
N LEU A 14 1.84 -22.11 17.23
CA LEU A 14 3.20 -22.00 17.77
C LEU A 14 3.69 -23.35 18.29
N ASP A 15 2.86 -24.05 19.06
CA ASP A 15 3.18 -25.34 19.65
C ASP A 15 1.95 -26.27 19.60
N ARG A 16 2.02 -27.27 18.72
CA ARG A 16 0.97 -28.27 18.55
C ARG A 16 0.81 -29.17 19.77
N ALA A 17 1.88 -29.48 20.49
CA ALA A 17 1.85 -30.42 21.61
C ALA A 17 1.11 -29.83 22.82
N ASN A 18 1.18 -28.51 22.99
CA ASN A 18 0.59 -27.77 24.10
C ASN A 18 -0.61 -26.91 23.69
N ASP A 19 -1.12 -27.06 22.45
CA ASP A 19 -2.19 -26.24 21.86
C ASP A 19 -1.98 -24.73 22.00
N ILE A 20 -0.76 -24.25 21.77
CA ILE A 20 -0.43 -22.82 21.88
C ILE A 20 -0.45 -22.18 20.51
N TRP A 21 -1.30 -21.16 20.38
CA TRP A 21 -1.41 -20.28 19.22
C TRP A 21 -0.84 -18.90 19.54
N SER A 22 -0.14 -18.32 18.56
CA SER A 22 0.35 -16.95 18.59
C SER A 22 -0.67 -16.05 17.89
N VAL A 23 -1.06 -14.96 18.54
CA VAL A 23 -1.86 -13.89 17.96
C VAL A 23 -0.99 -12.64 17.93
N GLU A 24 -0.68 -12.16 16.72
CA GLU A 24 0.18 -11.00 16.48
C GLU A 24 -0.63 -9.89 15.83
N THR A 25 -0.60 -8.70 16.42
CA THR A 25 -1.41 -7.53 16.05
C THR A 25 -0.51 -6.35 15.67
N ARG A 26 -1.07 -5.14 15.55
CA ARG A 26 -0.29 -3.93 15.29
C ARG A 26 0.88 -3.77 16.25
N ASP A 27 0.60 -3.88 17.55
CA ASP A 27 1.52 -3.46 18.61
C ASP A 27 1.78 -4.56 19.64
N LYS A 28 1.07 -5.69 19.55
CA LYS A 28 1.05 -6.72 20.59
C LYS A 28 1.19 -8.10 19.99
N ARG A 29 1.89 -8.96 20.73
CA ARG A 29 1.88 -10.40 20.51
C ARG A 29 1.49 -11.06 21.82
N PHE A 30 0.54 -11.96 21.76
CA PHE A 30 0.11 -12.75 22.91
C PHE A 30 -0.24 -14.17 22.46
N TYR A 31 -0.48 -15.03 23.43
CA TYR A 31 -0.68 -16.46 23.21
C TYR A 31 -2.01 -16.93 23.76
N GLN A 32 -2.61 -17.93 23.14
CA GLN A 32 -3.85 -18.53 23.60
C GLN A 32 -4.02 -19.98 23.11
N GLU A 33 -5.01 -20.66 23.67
CA GLU A 33 -5.47 -21.98 23.23
C GLU A 33 -6.42 -21.90 22.03
N SER A 34 -6.54 -23.01 21.30
CA SER A 34 -7.40 -23.09 20.11
C SER A 34 -8.89 -22.94 20.43
N CYS A 35 -9.31 -23.26 21.67
CA CYS A 35 -10.70 -23.17 22.12
C CYS A 35 -11.27 -21.74 22.03
N ASN A 36 -10.39 -20.73 22.04
CA ASN A 36 -10.74 -19.32 21.92
C ASN A 36 -10.65 -18.80 20.46
N LEU A 37 -10.25 -19.64 19.50
CA LEU A 37 -10.25 -19.32 18.06
C LEU A 37 -11.51 -19.91 17.43
N ARG A 38 -12.41 -19.09 16.87
CA ARG A 38 -13.55 -19.58 16.10
C ARG A 38 -13.16 -19.83 14.65
N GLY A 39 -13.47 -21.02 14.14
CA GLY A 39 -13.49 -21.33 12.71
C GLY A 39 -12.12 -21.43 12.06
N LEU A 40 -11.95 -22.46 11.20
CA LEU A 40 -10.80 -22.72 10.32
C LEU A 40 -9.42 -22.71 11.01
N GLN A 41 -9.02 -23.89 11.50
CA GLN A 41 -7.62 -24.16 11.86
C GLN A 41 -6.81 -24.37 10.57
N HIS A 42 -6.36 -23.28 9.95
CA HIS A 42 -5.33 -23.38 8.92
C HIS A 42 -4.03 -23.92 9.54
N THR A 43 -3.37 -24.85 8.85
CA THR A 43 -2.15 -25.49 9.36
C THR A 43 -0.97 -24.52 9.52
N ASP A 44 -0.98 -23.42 8.75
CA ASP A 44 0.17 -22.53 8.58
C ASP A 44 -0.09 -21.07 9.04
N GLY A 45 -1.29 -20.80 9.56
CA GLY A 45 -1.74 -19.50 10.06
C GLY A 45 -2.73 -18.78 9.13
N TYR A 46 -3.37 -17.72 9.63
CA TYR A 46 -4.39 -16.94 8.92
C TYR A 46 -4.52 -15.52 9.48
N ILE A 47 -5.14 -14.62 8.71
CA ILE A 47 -5.50 -13.29 9.17
C ILE A 47 -6.93 -13.28 9.69
N ALA A 48 -7.13 -12.54 10.78
CA ALA A 48 -8.44 -12.37 11.37
C ALA A 48 -8.64 -10.92 11.85
N LEU A 49 -9.88 -10.45 11.72
CA LEU A 49 -10.36 -9.32 12.49
C LEU A 49 -10.69 -9.83 13.89
N ILE A 50 -10.10 -9.21 14.90
CA ILE A 50 -10.21 -9.66 16.29
C ILE A 50 -10.70 -8.54 17.21
N GLU A 51 -11.38 -8.95 18.27
CA GLU A 51 -11.75 -8.11 19.41
C GLU A 51 -10.81 -8.46 20.58
N ILE A 52 -10.17 -7.45 21.17
CA ILE A 52 -9.21 -7.57 22.26
C ILE A 52 -9.79 -6.93 23.51
N HIS A 53 -9.68 -7.62 24.64
CA HIS A 53 -10.02 -7.10 25.96
C HIS A 53 -8.87 -7.34 26.94
N SER A 54 -8.42 -6.29 27.64
CA SER A 54 -7.34 -6.40 28.64
C SER A 54 -6.08 -7.13 28.13
N ASN A 55 -5.67 -6.87 26.88
CA ASN A 55 -4.54 -7.52 26.18
C ASN A 55 -4.68 -9.03 25.94
N GLN A 56 -5.90 -9.56 25.93
CA GLN A 56 -6.20 -10.92 25.51
C GLN A 56 -7.24 -10.90 24.40
N LEU A 57 -7.23 -11.91 23.53
CA LEU A 57 -8.29 -12.09 22.56
C LEU A 57 -9.62 -12.29 23.30
N ALA A 58 -10.58 -11.43 23.03
CA ALA A 58 -11.94 -11.63 23.44
C ALA A 58 -12.68 -12.50 22.41
N ARG A 59 -12.58 -12.14 21.12
CA ARG A 59 -13.29 -12.82 20.02
C ARG A 59 -12.55 -12.71 18.69
N VAL A 60 -12.69 -13.73 17.86
CA VAL A 60 -12.47 -13.62 16.41
C VAL A 60 -13.78 -13.12 15.80
N LEU A 61 -13.75 -11.95 15.18
CA LEU A 61 -14.92 -11.30 14.58
C LEU A 61 -15.14 -11.78 13.15
N ASP A 62 -14.07 -11.82 12.38
CA ASP A 62 -14.07 -12.30 11.00
C ASP A 62 -12.74 -12.98 10.68
N THR A 63 -12.80 -13.96 9.79
CA THR A 63 -11.62 -14.58 9.21
C THR A 63 -11.57 -14.14 7.75
N GLU A 64 -10.68 -13.20 7.44
CA GLU A 64 -10.42 -12.88 6.04
C GLU A 64 -9.75 -14.09 5.40
N MET A 65 -10.53 -14.86 4.64
CA MET A 65 -9.97 -15.88 3.74
C MET A 65 -9.43 -15.19 2.50
N LEU A 66 -8.41 -14.35 2.68
CA LEU A 66 -7.66 -13.78 1.57
C LEU A 66 -7.26 -14.94 0.64
N GLN A 67 -7.75 -14.92 -0.60
CA GLN A 67 -7.32 -15.89 -1.62
C GLN A 67 -5.87 -15.65 -2.08
N LEU A 68 -5.20 -14.63 -1.53
CA LEU A 68 -3.77 -14.43 -1.67
C LEU A 68 -2.99 -15.60 -1.04
N PRO A 69 -1.83 -15.99 -1.60
CA PRO A 69 -1.01 -17.03 -1.00
C PRO A 69 -0.65 -16.71 0.47
N GLN A 70 -0.81 -17.67 1.37
CA GLN A 70 -0.63 -17.43 2.81
C GLN A 70 0.79 -16.98 3.17
N ASP A 71 1.79 -17.46 2.43
CA ASP A 71 3.18 -17.05 2.61
C ASP A 71 3.39 -15.58 2.22
N VAL A 72 2.70 -15.08 1.19
CA VAL A 72 2.70 -13.65 0.82
C VAL A 72 2.12 -12.83 1.96
N VAL A 73 0.93 -13.18 2.42
CA VAL A 73 0.22 -12.48 3.50
C VAL A 73 1.07 -12.43 4.77
N ARG A 74 1.58 -13.58 5.21
CA ARG A 74 2.46 -13.70 6.38
C ARG A 74 3.70 -12.82 6.25
N THR A 75 4.34 -12.87 5.09
CA THR A 75 5.60 -12.15 4.85
C THR A 75 5.38 -10.64 4.86
N HIS A 76 4.29 -10.18 4.24
CA HIS A 76 3.89 -8.77 4.26
C HIS A 76 3.59 -8.32 5.70
N PHE A 77 2.84 -9.11 6.46
CA PHE A 77 2.54 -8.84 7.87
C PHE A 77 3.82 -8.72 8.72
N ALA A 78 4.88 -9.48 8.37
CA ALA A 78 6.17 -9.40 9.06
C ALA A 78 7.01 -8.17 8.66
N TRP A 79 6.89 -7.65 7.44
CA TRP A 79 7.69 -6.51 6.95
C TRP A 79 7.12 -5.14 7.31
N ARG A 80 5.80 -5.06 7.50
CA ARG A 80 5.10 -3.81 7.83
C ARG A 80 5.67 -3.14 9.08
N GLN A 81 5.61 -1.82 9.08
CA GLN A 81 5.75 -1.00 10.28
C GLN A 81 4.39 -0.88 11.00
N PRO A 82 4.35 -0.62 12.31
CA PRO A 82 3.10 -0.50 13.07
C PRO A 82 2.06 0.45 12.44
N ASP A 83 2.50 1.59 11.90
CA ASP A 83 1.64 2.59 11.27
C ASP A 83 1.19 2.24 9.83
N GLN A 84 1.60 1.08 9.30
CA GLN A 84 1.25 0.62 7.96
C GLN A 84 0.10 -0.41 7.93
N LEU A 85 -0.40 -0.86 9.09
CA LEU A 85 -1.39 -1.95 9.15
C LEU A 85 -2.67 -1.63 8.36
N ASP A 86 -3.18 -0.40 8.46
CA ASP A 86 -4.39 0.01 7.73
C ASP A 86 -4.17 0.00 6.21
N ALA A 87 -3.03 0.51 5.76
CA ALA A 87 -2.65 0.51 4.33
C ALA A 87 -2.43 -0.92 3.81
N GLN A 88 -1.91 -1.80 4.65
CA GLN A 88 -1.70 -3.20 4.32
C GLN A 88 -3.02 -3.98 4.20
N GLY A 89 -3.95 -3.80 5.15
CA GLY A 89 -5.29 -4.38 5.05
C GLY A 89 -6.00 -3.92 3.77
N ALA A 90 -5.92 -2.62 3.46
CA ALA A 90 -6.47 -2.09 2.21
C ALA A 90 -5.83 -2.73 0.96
N LEU A 91 -4.50 -2.87 0.93
CA LEU A 91 -3.81 -3.55 -0.17
C LEU A 91 -4.33 -4.98 -0.37
N TRP A 92 -4.43 -5.77 0.71
CA TRP A 92 -4.87 -7.15 0.61
C TRP A 92 -6.31 -7.27 0.14
N TYR A 93 -7.21 -6.48 0.72
CA TYR A 93 -8.61 -6.42 0.33
C TYR A 93 -8.75 -6.13 -1.17
N TYR A 94 -8.15 -5.05 -1.66
CA TYR A 94 -8.31 -4.67 -3.06
C TYR A 94 -7.57 -5.60 -4.03
N ALA A 95 -6.43 -6.19 -3.64
CA ALA A 95 -5.75 -7.19 -4.46
C ALA A 95 -6.57 -8.48 -4.58
N GLU A 96 -7.30 -8.87 -3.53
CA GLU A 96 -8.19 -10.02 -3.54
C GLU A 96 -9.42 -9.77 -4.41
N THR A 97 -10.00 -8.58 -4.38
CA THR A 97 -11.25 -8.27 -5.09
C THR A 97 -11.08 -8.13 -6.60
N ILE A 98 -9.84 -8.08 -7.13
CA ILE A 98 -9.60 -8.05 -8.58
C ILE A 98 -10.21 -9.30 -9.22
N GLU A 99 -11.12 -9.10 -10.16
CA GLU A 99 -11.77 -10.12 -10.97
C GLU A 99 -10.99 -10.40 -12.25
N ASN A 100 -10.36 -9.39 -12.85
CA ASN A 100 -9.53 -9.57 -14.04
C ASN A 100 -8.36 -10.52 -13.76
N THR A 101 -8.42 -11.73 -14.32
CA THR A 101 -7.50 -12.82 -13.95
C THR A 101 -6.04 -12.51 -14.29
N VAL A 102 -5.78 -11.86 -15.43
CA VAL A 102 -4.43 -11.48 -15.86
C VAL A 102 -3.86 -10.40 -14.94
N LEU A 103 -4.66 -9.38 -14.62
CA LEU A 103 -4.25 -8.31 -13.71
C LEU A 103 -4.03 -8.83 -12.28
N LYS A 104 -4.89 -9.75 -11.82
CA LYS A 104 -4.77 -10.42 -10.52
C LYS A 104 -3.49 -11.24 -10.44
N GLU A 105 -3.17 -11.99 -11.48
CA GLU A 105 -1.91 -12.74 -11.56
C GLU A 105 -0.72 -11.78 -11.56
N PHE A 106 -0.77 -10.70 -12.34
CA PHE A 106 0.28 -9.68 -12.39
C PHE A 106 0.56 -9.07 -11.01
N ILE A 107 -0.46 -8.60 -10.29
CA ILE A 107 -0.25 -8.03 -8.96
C ILE A 107 0.20 -9.09 -7.96
N THR A 108 -0.37 -10.30 -7.98
CA THR A 108 0.00 -11.38 -7.06
C THR A 108 1.47 -11.79 -7.24
N ASN A 109 1.97 -11.84 -8.47
CA ASN A 109 3.37 -12.09 -8.78
C ASN A 109 4.30 -11.03 -8.19
N ILE A 110 3.90 -9.74 -8.24
CA ILE A 110 4.66 -8.65 -7.63
C ILE A 110 4.60 -8.73 -6.11
N LEU A 111 3.42 -8.96 -5.52
CA LEU A 111 3.26 -9.12 -4.07
C LEU A 111 4.10 -10.29 -3.54
N SER A 112 4.31 -11.33 -4.34
CA SER A 112 5.16 -12.47 -4.00
C SER A 112 6.66 -12.21 -4.15
N ASP A 113 7.06 -11.13 -4.83
CA ASP A 113 8.46 -10.82 -5.08
C ASP A 113 9.09 -10.08 -3.90
N ALA A 114 9.75 -10.83 -3.02
CA ALA A 114 10.45 -10.28 -1.86
C ALA A 114 11.54 -9.27 -2.21
N LYS A 115 12.14 -9.33 -3.41
CA LYS A 115 13.17 -8.37 -3.85
C LYS A 115 12.57 -7.00 -4.15
N ILE A 116 11.27 -6.95 -4.47
CA ILE A 116 10.52 -5.71 -4.72
C ILE A 116 9.81 -5.25 -3.45
N MET A 117 9.02 -6.14 -2.85
CA MET A 117 8.10 -5.76 -1.77
C MET A 117 8.83 -5.42 -0.47
N HIS A 118 9.86 -6.15 -0.07
CA HIS A 118 10.59 -5.82 1.17
C HIS A 118 11.18 -4.40 1.12
N PRO A 119 11.93 -3.99 0.07
CA PRO A 119 12.35 -2.60 -0.09
C PRO A 119 11.20 -1.60 -0.14
N PHE A 120 10.08 -1.94 -0.80
CA PHE A 120 8.91 -1.07 -0.91
C PHE A 120 8.29 -0.73 0.45
N TYR A 121 8.21 -1.70 1.38
CA TYR A 121 7.71 -1.49 2.75
C TYR A 121 8.58 -0.56 3.59
N ILE A 122 9.88 -0.44 3.30
CA ILE A 122 10.83 0.37 4.09
C ILE A 122 11.26 1.66 3.40
N ALA A 123 11.05 1.78 2.08
CA ALA A 123 11.47 2.93 1.30
C ALA A 123 10.73 4.20 1.71
N ARG A 124 11.43 5.32 1.56
CA ARG A 124 10.94 6.70 1.67
C ARG A 124 10.32 7.07 0.33
N ALA A 125 9.19 7.77 0.32
CA ALA A 125 8.56 8.23 -0.92
C ALA A 125 9.28 9.43 -1.56
N SER A 126 10.14 10.09 -0.78
CA SER A 126 10.95 11.21 -1.24
C SER A 126 12.13 11.46 -0.30
N GLN A 127 13.11 12.23 -0.77
CA GLN A 127 14.27 12.64 0.00
C GLN A 127 13.92 13.68 1.09
N ASP A 128 13.27 14.77 0.67
CA ASP A 128 13.01 15.97 1.49
C ASP A 128 11.53 16.43 1.45
N TYR A 129 10.63 15.65 0.83
CA TYR A 129 9.24 16.04 0.60
C TYR A 129 8.26 15.14 1.38
N HIS A 130 7.04 14.94 0.85
CA HIS A 130 6.00 14.13 1.47
C HIS A 130 6.43 12.67 1.62
N HIS A 131 6.04 12.05 2.73
CA HIS A 131 6.36 10.66 3.05
C HIS A 131 7.87 10.33 3.03
N ASN A 132 8.69 11.27 3.50
CA ASN A 132 10.13 11.08 3.62
C ASN A 132 10.52 10.25 4.86
N GLU A 133 9.58 9.71 5.62
CA GLU A 133 9.86 8.71 6.64
C GLU A 133 10.13 7.33 6.04
N LYS A 134 10.82 6.47 6.80
CA LYS A 134 10.96 5.04 6.45
C LYS A 134 9.56 4.43 6.32
N GLY A 135 9.31 3.71 5.23
CA GLY A 135 8.00 3.12 4.92
C GLY A 135 6.94 4.12 4.45
N GLY A 136 7.32 5.37 4.21
CA GLY A 136 6.43 6.36 3.62
C GLY A 136 6.00 6.03 2.19
N LEU A 137 6.86 5.37 1.40
CA LEU A 137 6.56 5.00 0.01
C LEU A 137 5.34 4.08 -0.08
N PHE A 138 5.33 3.00 0.69
CA PHE A 138 4.21 2.05 0.73
C PHE A 138 2.87 2.74 1.07
N LYS A 139 2.85 3.56 2.13
CA LYS A 139 1.63 4.27 2.55
C LYS A 139 1.13 5.24 1.49
N HIS A 140 2.05 5.99 0.88
CA HIS A 140 1.74 6.92 -0.21
C HIS A 140 1.11 6.18 -1.39
N SER A 141 1.77 5.12 -1.87
CA SER A 141 1.30 4.29 -2.97
C SER A 141 -0.09 3.70 -2.73
N VAL A 142 -0.35 3.16 -1.53
CA VAL A 142 -1.71 2.67 -1.19
C VAL A 142 -2.71 3.82 -1.19
N GLN A 143 -2.38 4.98 -0.60
CA GLN A 143 -3.29 6.14 -0.61
C GLN A 143 -3.61 6.61 -2.04
N VAL A 144 -2.62 6.61 -2.94
CA VAL A 144 -2.81 6.96 -4.36
C VAL A 144 -3.68 5.91 -5.05
N ALA A 145 -3.44 4.62 -4.83
CA ALA A 145 -4.24 3.53 -5.37
C ALA A 145 -5.72 3.64 -4.95
N LEU A 146 -5.98 3.86 -3.65
CA LEU A 146 -7.33 4.05 -3.14
C LEU A 146 -7.98 5.29 -3.73
N THR A 147 -7.26 6.42 -3.82
CA THR A 147 -7.80 7.64 -4.43
C THR A 147 -8.12 7.41 -5.92
N ALA A 148 -7.29 6.66 -6.64
CA ALA A 148 -7.51 6.30 -8.03
C ALA A 148 -8.78 5.46 -8.22
N ILE A 149 -9.04 4.48 -7.35
CA ILE A 149 -10.32 3.74 -7.33
C ILE A 149 -11.50 4.70 -7.18
N HIS A 150 -11.46 5.58 -6.17
CA HIS A 150 -12.57 6.50 -5.93
C HIS A 150 -12.83 7.42 -7.12
N LEU A 151 -11.77 7.92 -7.76
CA LEU A 151 -11.90 8.74 -8.97
C LEU A 151 -12.47 7.94 -10.13
N ALA A 152 -11.98 6.72 -10.37
CA ALA A 152 -12.47 5.85 -11.43
C ALA A 152 -13.96 5.50 -11.26
N CYS A 153 -14.36 5.04 -10.07
CA CYS A 153 -15.76 4.73 -9.78
C CYS A 153 -16.68 5.94 -9.88
N ASN A 154 -16.27 7.10 -9.35
CA ASN A 154 -17.06 8.33 -9.42
C ASN A 154 -17.26 8.87 -10.85
N HIS A 155 -16.41 8.42 -11.78
CA HIS A 155 -16.50 8.77 -13.19
C HIS A 155 -17.04 7.62 -14.06
N GLU A 156 -17.63 6.59 -13.44
CA GLU A 156 -18.32 5.48 -14.12
C GLU A 156 -17.42 4.74 -15.13
N LEU A 157 -16.14 4.59 -14.80
CA LEU A 157 -15.23 3.73 -15.57
C LEU A 157 -15.62 2.26 -15.40
N GLU A 158 -15.24 1.44 -16.39
CA GLU A 158 -15.49 0.00 -16.35
C GLU A 158 -14.67 -0.68 -15.23
N GLU A 159 -15.14 -1.82 -14.74
CA GLU A 159 -14.53 -2.53 -13.60
C GLU A 159 -13.05 -2.87 -13.84
N ASP A 160 -12.71 -3.40 -15.03
CA ASP A 160 -11.33 -3.64 -15.45
C ASP A 160 -10.45 -2.37 -15.37
N GLU A 161 -11.01 -1.19 -15.68
CA GLU A 161 -10.27 0.07 -15.61
C GLU A 161 -10.08 0.54 -14.17
N VAL A 162 -11.08 0.33 -13.30
CA VAL A 162 -10.99 0.61 -11.86
C VAL A 162 -9.90 -0.25 -11.22
N GLU A 163 -9.89 -1.55 -11.50
CA GLU A 163 -8.87 -2.49 -11.04
C GLU A 163 -7.48 -2.11 -11.55
N CYS A 164 -7.38 -1.75 -12.83
CA CYS A 164 -6.12 -1.31 -13.42
C CYS A 164 -5.63 0.01 -12.79
N ALA A 165 -6.54 0.94 -12.46
CA ALA A 165 -6.21 2.18 -11.76
C ALA A 165 -5.68 1.92 -10.34
N PHE A 166 -6.23 0.94 -9.63
CA PHE A 166 -5.67 0.50 -8.34
C PHE A 166 -4.24 0.01 -8.49
N VAL A 167 -3.99 -0.96 -9.39
CA VAL A 167 -2.67 -1.54 -9.60
C VAL A 167 -1.65 -0.48 -10.05
N CYS A 168 -2.03 0.36 -11.01
CA CYS A 168 -1.16 1.44 -11.48
C CYS A 168 -0.90 2.49 -10.39
N GLY A 169 -1.91 2.86 -9.60
CA GLY A 169 -1.75 3.77 -8.48
C GLY A 169 -0.83 3.23 -7.40
N LEU A 170 -0.86 1.92 -7.13
CA LEU A 170 0.06 1.28 -6.19
C LEU A 170 1.50 1.31 -6.70
N LEU A 171 1.70 1.01 -7.99
CA LEU A 171 3.01 0.79 -8.58
C LEU A 171 3.67 2.05 -9.17
N HIS A 172 2.95 3.18 -9.28
CA HIS A 172 3.43 4.38 -9.99
C HIS A 172 4.84 4.82 -9.57
N ASP A 173 5.11 4.77 -8.27
CA ASP A 173 6.35 5.20 -7.65
C ASP A 173 7.30 4.05 -7.30
N ILE A 174 7.05 2.81 -7.74
CA ILE A 174 7.80 1.63 -7.30
C ILE A 174 9.31 1.75 -7.60
N GLY A 175 9.69 2.43 -8.68
CA GLY A 175 11.09 2.71 -9.00
C GLY A 175 11.83 3.52 -7.94
N LYS A 176 11.12 4.19 -7.02
CA LYS A 176 11.75 4.91 -5.91
C LYS A 176 12.52 4.00 -4.96
N ILE A 177 12.27 2.70 -4.93
CA ILE A 177 13.06 1.75 -4.12
C ILE A 177 14.55 1.74 -4.54
N MET A 178 14.86 2.13 -5.79
CA MET A 178 16.22 2.17 -6.34
C MET A 178 16.94 3.51 -6.11
N MET A 179 16.22 4.53 -5.63
CA MET A 179 16.76 5.88 -5.48
C MET A 179 17.83 5.93 -4.40
N PHE A 180 18.84 6.79 -4.60
CA PHE A 180 19.99 6.93 -3.69
C PHE A 180 19.64 7.13 -2.20
N TYR A 181 18.51 7.79 -1.91
CA TYR A 181 18.06 8.05 -0.55
C TYR A 181 17.34 6.86 0.11
N ASN A 182 17.10 5.77 -0.63
CA ASN A 182 16.48 4.53 -0.17
C ASN A 182 17.44 3.34 -0.08
N THR A 183 18.65 3.46 -0.59
CA THR A 183 19.69 2.44 -0.42
C THR A 183 20.52 2.68 0.85
N ASP A 184 20.90 1.59 1.52
CA ASP A 184 21.77 1.62 2.69
C ASP A 184 23.07 2.38 2.40
N LYS A 185 23.46 3.27 3.32
CA LYS A 185 24.72 4.04 3.27
C LYS A 185 25.94 3.15 3.10
N ASN A 186 25.86 1.90 3.56
CA ASN A 186 26.93 0.92 3.48
C ASN A 186 27.02 0.22 2.11
N GLN A 187 25.96 0.26 1.28
CA GLN A 187 25.92 -0.44 -0.01
C GLN A 187 26.23 0.45 -1.22
N GLN A 188 26.20 1.79 -1.09
CA GLN A 188 26.51 2.76 -2.16
C GLN A 188 25.88 2.43 -3.54
N LYS A 189 24.73 1.77 -3.56
CA LYS A 189 24.12 1.23 -4.79
C LYS A 189 23.01 2.09 -5.38
N GLY A 190 22.50 3.04 -4.62
CA GLY A 190 21.34 3.80 -5.09
C GLY A 190 21.73 4.87 -6.09
N VAL A 191 20.83 5.08 -7.02
CA VAL A 191 21.12 5.82 -8.26
C VAL A 191 20.33 7.11 -8.26
N ASN A 192 20.94 8.18 -8.77
CA ASN A 192 20.22 9.39 -9.16
C ASN A 192 19.64 9.16 -10.56
N GLY A 193 18.33 9.33 -10.72
CA GLY A 193 17.67 9.16 -12.00
C GLY A 193 16.17 9.43 -11.92
N GLN A 194 15.48 9.14 -13.01
CA GLN A 194 14.03 9.19 -13.07
C GLN A 194 13.47 7.87 -12.53
N HIS A 195 12.68 7.97 -11.45
CA HIS A 195 12.09 6.81 -10.80
C HIS A 195 11.13 6.07 -11.74
N GLU A 196 10.51 6.77 -12.70
CA GLU A 196 9.68 6.19 -13.74
C GLU A 196 10.48 5.19 -14.60
N ALA A 197 11.71 5.51 -14.98
CA ALA A 197 12.58 4.56 -15.69
C ALA A 197 12.97 3.37 -14.80
N PHE A 198 13.21 3.61 -13.51
CA PHE A 198 13.48 2.55 -12.56
C PHE A 198 12.27 1.66 -12.30
N SER A 199 11.04 2.16 -12.42
CA SER A 199 9.82 1.34 -12.33
C SER A 199 9.82 0.23 -13.38
N PHE A 200 10.21 0.53 -14.62
CA PHE A 200 10.37 -0.49 -15.67
C PHE A 200 11.50 -1.49 -15.37
N MET A 201 12.61 -1.02 -14.78
CA MET A 201 13.70 -1.92 -14.40
C MET A 201 13.30 -2.87 -13.27
N VAL A 202 12.61 -2.35 -12.25
CA VAL A 202 12.12 -3.13 -11.09
C VAL A 202 11.08 -4.13 -11.52
N LEU A 203 10.16 -3.75 -12.41
CA LEU A 203 9.05 -4.59 -12.85
C LEU A 203 9.34 -5.38 -14.12
N ALA A 204 10.58 -5.40 -14.63
CA ALA A 204 10.91 -5.91 -15.96
C ALA A 204 10.38 -7.33 -16.23
N GLU A 205 10.63 -8.28 -15.33
CA GLU A 205 10.14 -9.65 -15.49
C GLU A 205 8.61 -9.75 -15.43
N HIS A 206 7.98 -8.97 -14.54
CA HIS A 206 6.53 -8.97 -14.35
C HIS A 206 5.81 -8.32 -15.55
N LEU A 207 6.37 -7.24 -16.10
CA LEU A 207 5.87 -6.56 -17.29
C LEU A 207 6.01 -7.44 -18.54
N GLU A 208 7.10 -8.21 -18.67
CA GLU A 208 7.26 -9.13 -19.80
C GLU A 208 6.22 -10.27 -19.76
N ARG A 209 5.92 -10.80 -18.56
CA ARG A 209 4.81 -11.77 -18.38
C ARG A 209 3.45 -11.14 -18.73
N LEU A 210 3.19 -9.94 -18.22
CA LEU A 210 1.96 -9.20 -18.53
C LEU A 210 1.80 -9.01 -20.04
N LYS A 211 2.84 -8.55 -20.74
CA LYS A 211 2.83 -8.38 -22.21
C LYS A 211 2.53 -9.68 -22.97
N ALA A 212 3.02 -10.81 -22.46
CA ALA A 212 2.78 -12.11 -23.07
C ALA A 212 1.33 -12.60 -22.87
N GLN A 213 0.69 -12.22 -21.77
CA GLN A 213 -0.69 -12.60 -21.42
C GLN A 213 -1.73 -11.64 -22.00
N ASP A 214 -1.53 -10.33 -21.86
CA ASP A 214 -2.42 -9.28 -22.32
C ASP A 214 -1.64 -8.01 -22.72
N LYS A 215 -1.68 -7.71 -24.02
CA LYS A 215 -0.97 -6.56 -24.60
C LYS A 215 -1.64 -5.23 -24.24
N THR A 216 -2.97 -5.20 -24.13
CA THR A 216 -3.73 -3.98 -23.82
C THR A 216 -3.49 -3.56 -22.37
N LEU A 217 -3.53 -4.52 -21.44
CA LEU A 217 -3.16 -4.25 -20.04
C LEU A 217 -1.69 -3.82 -19.92
N PHE A 218 -0.78 -4.47 -20.65
CA PHE A 218 0.62 -4.03 -20.70
C PHE A 218 0.77 -2.60 -21.20
N GLU A 219 0.04 -2.20 -22.25
CA GLU A 219 0.05 -0.84 -22.78
C GLU A 219 -0.50 0.17 -21.76
N ALA A 220 -1.63 -0.13 -21.10
CA ALA A 220 -2.25 0.74 -20.09
C ALA A 220 -1.34 0.93 -18.86
N VAL A 221 -0.76 -0.15 -18.34
CA VAL A 221 0.19 -0.11 -17.22
C VAL A 221 1.44 0.67 -17.63
N SER A 222 2.01 0.38 -18.81
CA SER A 222 3.21 1.06 -19.30
C SER A 222 2.98 2.55 -19.53
N ALA A 223 1.82 2.95 -20.06
CA ALA A 223 1.46 4.35 -20.23
C ALA A 223 1.42 5.09 -18.88
N THR A 224 0.90 4.44 -17.84
CA THR A 224 0.78 5.04 -16.51
C THR A 224 2.13 5.14 -15.78
N LEU A 225 3.00 4.13 -15.90
CA LEU A 225 4.34 4.14 -15.31
C LEU A 225 5.33 5.05 -16.04
N SER A 226 5.02 5.45 -17.27
CA SER A 226 5.89 6.30 -18.08
C SER A 226 5.98 7.73 -17.54
N ALA A 227 7.17 8.31 -17.67
CA ALA A 227 7.36 9.73 -17.39
C ALA A 227 6.45 10.60 -18.27
N ASN A 228 5.85 11.63 -17.69
CA ASN A 228 5.10 12.62 -18.46
C ASN A 228 6.07 13.55 -19.19
N VAL A 229 6.47 13.18 -20.40
CA VAL A 229 7.39 13.98 -21.22
C VAL A 229 6.61 15.08 -21.94
N ASN A 230 7.10 16.32 -21.82
CA ASN A 230 6.60 17.51 -22.55
C ASN A 230 5.13 17.89 -22.30
N GLY A 231 4.57 17.56 -21.13
CA GLY A 231 3.21 17.97 -20.79
C GLY A 231 2.19 17.43 -21.79
N LYS A 232 2.22 16.11 -21.98
CA LYS A 232 1.33 15.36 -22.87
C LYS A 232 -0.09 15.89 -22.71
N LYS A 233 -0.62 16.54 -23.76
CA LYS A 233 -1.96 17.17 -23.71
C LYS A 233 -3.10 16.17 -23.63
N HIS A 234 -2.84 14.92 -24.02
CA HIS A 234 -3.83 13.85 -24.09
C HIS A 234 -3.20 12.51 -23.71
N CYS A 235 -3.71 11.90 -22.64
CA CYS A 235 -3.41 10.52 -22.29
C CYS A 235 -4.38 9.61 -23.06
N GLU A 236 -3.85 8.56 -23.70
CA GLU A 236 -4.69 7.60 -24.45
C GLU A 236 -5.51 6.72 -23.49
N TYR A 237 -4.94 6.41 -22.32
CA TYR A 237 -5.63 5.71 -21.24
C TYR A 237 -6.07 6.71 -20.18
N VAL A 238 -7.38 6.73 -19.87
CA VAL A 238 -7.93 7.58 -18.81
C VAL A 238 -7.32 7.25 -17.43
N ILE A 239 -6.93 5.99 -17.22
CA ILE A 239 -6.23 5.48 -16.04
C ILE A 239 -4.94 6.28 -15.77
N GLU A 240 -4.16 6.62 -16.81
CA GLU A 240 -2.96 7.44 -16.68
C GLU A 240 -3.31 8.81 -16.05
N THR A 241 -4.41 9.41 -16.48
CA THR A 241 -4.87 10.71 -15.96
C THR A 241 -5.34 10.61 -14.52
N ILE A 242 -6.11 9.56 -14.20
CA ILE A 242 -6.63 9.32 -12.85
C ILE A 242 -5.50 9.13 -11.85
N VAL A 243 -4.51 8.28 -12.17
CA VAL A 243 -3.39 8.02 -11.26
C VAL A 243 -2.54 9.27 -11.04
N ARG A 244 -2.26 10.04 -12.09
CA ARG A 244 -1.55 11.32 -11.97
C ARG A 244 -2.33 12.34 -11.12
N ALA A 245 -3.64 12.40 -11.28
CA ALA A 245 -4.49 13.28 -10.46
C ALA A 245 -4.51 12.83 -8.99
N ALA A 246 -4.62 11.52 -8.74
CA ALA A 246 -4.59 10.93 -7.40
C ALA A 246 -3.26 11.23 -6.68
N ASP A 247 -2.13 11.05 -7.36
CA ASP A 247 -0.80 11.38 -6.82
C ASP A 247 -0.67 12.88 -6.48
N LEU A 248 -1.07 13.76 -7.41
CA LEU A 248 -1.06 15.20 -7.18
C LEU A 248 -1.91 15.60 -5.97
N VAL A 249 -3.15 15.09 -5.88
CA VAL A 249 -4.06 15.39 -4.76
C VAL A 249 -3.48 14.88 -3.44
N SER A 250 -2.93 13.67 -3.43
CA SER A 250 -2.27 13.08 -2.25
C SER A 250 -1.13 13.98 -1.75
N ALA A 251 -0.23 14.38 -2.67
CA ALA A 251 0.91 15.22 -2.36
C ALA A 251 0.49 16.62 -1.87
N GLU A 252 -0.49 17.26 -2.51
CA GLU A 252 -1.00 18.58 -2.11
C GLU A 252 -1.68 18.54 -0.74
N ALA A 253 -2.50 17.53 -0.49
CA ALA A 253 -3.18 17.37 0.79
C ALA A 253 -2.18 17.15 1.93
N TYR A 254 -1.14 16.33 1.71
CA TYR A 254 -0.07 16.13 2.68
C TYR A 254 0.67 17.44 2.96
N GLN A 255 1.14 18.15 1.93
CA GLN A 255 1.93 19.38 2.09
C GLN A 255 1.13 20.47 2.81
N SER A 256 -0.16 20.59 2.48
CA SER A 256 -1.08 21.49 3.19
C SER A 256 -1.19 21.13 4.68
N ARG A 257 -1.46 19.86 5.01
CA ARG A 257 -1.53 19.40 6.41
C ARG A 257 -0.21 19.64 7.15
N ALA A 258 0.91 19.36 6.51
CA ALA A 258 2.24 19.54 7.09
C ALA A 258 2.57 21.03 7.34
N ALA A 259 2.20 21.93 6.42
CA ALA A 259 2.40 23.37 6.59
C ALA A 259 1.65 23.94 7.82
N PHE A 260 0.47 23.39 8.13
CA PHE A 260 -0.34 23.82 9.27
C PHE A 260 -0.13 22.98 10.55
N LYS A 261 0.72 21.94 10.52
CA LYS A 261 0.94 21.07 11.68
C LYS A 261 1.45 21.88 12.88
N GLY A 262 0.76 21.77 14.01
CA GLY A 262 1.08 22.50 15.26
C GLY A 262 0.83 24.01 15.21
N LYS A 263 0.15 24.53 14.18
CA LYS A 263 -0.20 25.95 14.08
C LYS A 263 -1.62 26.21 14.64
N PRO A 264 -1.85 27.35 15.33
CA PRO A 264 -3.17 27.67 15.89
C PRO A 264 -4.21 27.85 14.78
N ALA A 265 -5.50 27.60 15.06
CA ALA A 265 -6.63 27.72 14.12
C ALA A 265 -6.90 29.16 13.59
N SER A 266 -6.26 30.18 14.18
CA SER A 266 -6.28 31.57 13.70
C SER A 266 -5.31 31.86 12.53
N LEU A 267 -4.20 31.12 12.42
CA LEU A 267 -3.22 31.30 11.33
C LEU A 267 -3.71 30.80 9.96
N LEU A 268 -4.35 31.65 9.16
CA LEU A 268 -4.97 31.25 7.88
C LEU A 268 -3.99 30.99 6.72
N ARG A 269 -2.70 31.28 6.90
CA ARG A 269 -1.66 31.11 5.88
C ARG A 269 -0.42 30.46 6.47
N ALA A 270 0.12 29.45 5.80
CA ALA A 270 1.36 28.80 6.19
C ALA A 270 2.16 28.38 4.95
N SER A 271 3.47 28.19 5.11
CA SER A 271 4.37 27.75 4.05
C SER A 271 4.85 26.33 4.36
N PHE A 272 4.97 25.51 3.32
CA PHE A 272 5.71 24.26 3.38
C PHE A 272 7.17 24.48 2.99
N HIS A 273 8.07 23.56 3.37
CA HIS A 273 9.53 23.66 3.18
C HIS A 273 9.94 23.88 1.71
N SER A 274 9.09 23.51 0.75
CA SER A 274 9.28 23.75 -0.69
C SER A 274 9.11 25.21 -1.12
N GLY A 275 8.80 26.14 -0.19
CA GLY A 275 8.45 27.52 -0.50
C GLY A 275 6.99 27.70 -0.96
N LYS A 276 6.22 26.61 -1.06
CA LYS A 276 4.81 26.64 -1.43
C LYS A 276 3.95 27.16 -0.29
N HIS A 277 2.99 28.03 -0.61
CA HIS A 277 2.09 28.64 0.36
C HIS A 277 0.69 28.03 0.31
N TYR A 278 0.16 27.70 1.49
CA TYR A 278 -1.17 27.16 1.66
C TYR A 278 -2.06 28.11 2.45
N LYS A 279 -3.37 28.06 2.17
CA LYS A 279 -4.41 28.79 2.89
C LYS A 279 -5.44 27.81 3.39
N ARG A 280 -6.01 28.07 4.58
CA ARG A 280 -7.18 27.33 5.06
C ARG A 280 -8.39 28.24 5.18
N LEU A 281 -9.57 27.64 5.13
CA LEU A 281 -10.83 28.33 5.39
C LEU A 281 -10.89 28.73 6.87
N LYS A 282 -11.49 29.89 7.15
CA LYS A 282 -11.75 30.33 8.52
C LYS A 282 -12.81 29.42 9.12
N GLN A 283 -12.50 28.74 10.22
CA GLN A 283 -13.51 28.01 10.99
C GLN A 283 -14.47 29.06 11.59
N MET A 284 -15.77 28.91 11.28
CA MET A 284 -16.84 29.72 11.87
C MET A 284 -17.11 29.26 13.29
#